data_AF-A0A952QES6-F1
#
_entry.id   AF-A0A952QES6-F1
#
_cell.length_a   1.000
_cell.length_b   1.000
_cell.length_c   1.000
_cell.angle_alpha   90.00
_cell.angle_beta   90.00
_cell.angle_gamma   90.00
#
_symmetry.space_group_name_H-M   'P 1'
#
loop_
_entity.id
_entity.type
_entity.pdbx_description
1 polymer ?
#
loop_
_entity_poly.entity_id
_entity_poly.type
_entity_poly.pdbx_seq_one_letter_code
_entity_poly.pdbx_strand_id
1 'polypeptide(L)'
;MTDYRSARSLGERIQGARKARGMSARELAEAIGGVPSQSTIENIELGRKAAIDVVQLLNIAMALRVPLSYLLAPIGNPDAPLDLPGLSKEFSSMSAIEFDAWLSGISDGSRIPTSLDERNAFAELQALREWRTRTAETSRLETMLELERSALNSTEGLYLRSTEERLTESRREVERLARLLRSAGWPVK
;
A
#
# COMPACT_ATOMS: atom_id res chain seq x y z
N MET A 1 -18.78 -17.10 9.54
CA MET A 1 -17.64 -17.02 8.60
C MET A 1 -16.49 -16.46 9.40
N THR A 2 -15.39 -17.20 9.59
CA THR A 2 -14.27 -16.75 10.41
C THR A 2 -13.67 -15.47 9.81
N ASP A 3 -13.56 -14.41 10.60
CA ASP A 3 -12.88 -13.21 10.17
C ASP A 3 -11.39 -13.51 10.02
N TYR A 4 -10.94 -13.61 8.77
CA TYR A 4 -9.54 -13.94 8.49
C TYR A 4 -8.60 -12.81 8.92
N ARG A 5 -9.08 -11.58 9.12
CA ARG A 5 -8.23 -10.46 9.56
C ARG A 5 -7.67 -10.66 10.98
N SER A 6 -8.32 -11.49 11.80
CA SER A 6 -7.91 -11.79 13.17
C SER A 6 -7.38 -13.23 13.33
N ALA A 7 -7.12 -13.94 12.23
CA ALA A 7 -6.59 -15.31 12.31
C ALA A 7 -5.14 -15.33 12.81
N ARG A 8 -4.73 -16.42 13.46
CA ARG A 8 -3.54 -16.52 14.31
C ARG A 8 -2.27 -16.96 13.58
N SER A 9 -2.34 -17.09 12.26
CA SER A 9 -1.18 -17.37 11.43
C SER A 9 -1.41 -16.93 9.99
N LEU A 10 -0.32 -16.74 9.26
CA LEU A 10 -0.34 -16.49 7.82
C LEU A 10 -1.17 -17.54 7.05
N GLY A 11 -1.02 -18.82 7.39
CA GLY A 11 -1.75 -19.91 6.74
C GLY A 11 -3.26 -19.81 6.93
N GLU A 12 -3.71 -19.53 8.15
CA GLU A 12 -5.13 -19.34 8.45
C GLU A 12 -5.68 -18.08 7.75
N ARG A 13 -4.88 -17.01 7.65
CA ARG A 13 -5.27 -15.79 6.92
C ARG A 13 -5.45 -16.04 5.43
N ILE A 14 -4.51 -16.76 4.80
CA ILE A 14 -4.62 -17.20 3.40
C ILE A 14 -5.87 -18.05 3.21
N GLN A 15 -6.07 -19.07 4.05
CA GLN A 15 -7.22 -19.95 3.95
C GLN A 15 -8.54 -19.19 4.10
N GLY A 16 -8.63 -18.31 5.09
CA GLY A 16 -9.83 -17.53 5.36
C GLY A 16 -10.14 -16.55 4.22
N ALA A 17 -9.12 -15.84 3.71
CA ALA A 17 -9.26 -14.96 2.56
C ALA A 17 -9.68 -15.71 1.28
N ARG A 18 -9.16 -16.93 1.07
CA ARG A 18 -9.54 -17.82 -0.03
C ARG A 18 -10.99 -18.28 0.08
N LYS A 19 -11.40 -18.78 1.25
CA LYS A 19 -12.78 -19.22 1.51
C LYS A 19 -13.79 -18.08 1.38
N ALA A 20 -13.43 -16.87 1.80
CA ALA A 20 -14.25 -15.67 1.64
C ALA A 20 -14.52 -15.31 0.16
N ARG A 21 -13.73 -15.85 -0.77
CA ARG A 21 -13.87 -15.68 -2.23
C ARG A 21 -14.50 -16.87 -2.93
N GLY A 22 -14.96 -17.87 -2.17
CA GLY A 22 -15.53 -19.10 -2.73
C GLY A 22 -14.52 -19.96 -3.48
N MET A 23 -13.21 -19.71 -3.31
CA MET A 23 -12.17 -20.46 -4.01
C MET A 23 -11.76 -21.71 -3.23
N SER A 24 -11.54 -22.81 -3.95
CA SER A 24 -10.80 -23.99 -3.49
C SER A 24 -9.28 -23.74 -3.55
N ALA A 25 -8.49 -24.56 -2.86
CA ALA A 25 -7.03 -24.48 -2.91
C ALA A 25 -6.50 -24.74 -4.34
N ARG A 26 -7.20 -25.59 -5.11
CA ARG A 26 -6.91 -25.85 -6.51
C ARG A 26 -7.11 -24.61 -7.38
N GLU A 27 -8.26 -23.95 -7.25
CA GLU A 27 -8.56 -22.74 -8.01
C GLU A 27 -7.59 -21.60 -7.67
N LEU A 28 -7.14 -21.50 -6.41
CA LEU A 28 -6.09 -20.54 -6.04
C LEU A 28 -4.77 -20.88 -6.73
N ALA A 29 -4.36 -22.16 -6.74
CA ALA A 29 -3.15 -22.59 -7.43
C ALA A 29 -3.22 -22.29 -8.94
N GLU A 30 -4.35 -22.58 -9.58
CA GLU A 30 -4.57 -22.27 -11.00
C GLU A 30 -4.53 -20.76 -11.27
N ALA A 31 -5.14 -19.95 -10.41
CA ALA A 31 -5.15 -18.48 -10.53
C ALA A 31 -3.76 -17.82 -10.42
N ILE A 32 -2.81 -18.48 -9.76
CA ILE A 32 -1.42 -18.00 -9.62
C ILE A 32 -0.44 -18.71 -10.57
N GLY A 33 -0.95 -19.40 -11.59
CA GLY A 33 -0.12 -20.06 -12.61
C GLY A 33 0.47 -21.41 -12.19
N GLY A 34 -0.09 -22.05 -11.17
CA GLY A 34 0.26 -23.39 -10.70
C GLY A 34 1.41 -23.46 -9.69
N VAL A 35 2.00 -22.30 -9.32
CA VAL A 35 3.11 -22.22 -8.37
C VAL A 35 2.82 -21.16 -7.30
N PRO A 36 2.69 -21.53 -6.01
CA PRO A 36 2.70 -22.89 -5.46
C PRO A 36 1.55 -23.80 -5.94
N SER A 37 1.79 -25.12 -5.93
CA SER A 37 0.77 -26.14 -6.24
C SER A 37 -0.35 -26.17 -5.20
N GLN A 38 -1.49 -26.80 -5.53
CA GLN A 38 -2.59 -27.03 -4.58
C GLN A 38 -2.10 -27.64 -3.26
N SER A 39 -1.33 -28.73 -3.32
CA SER A 39 -0.81 -29.41 -2.12
C SER A 39 0.12 -28.52 -1.30
N THR A 40 0.88 -27.64 -1.96
CA THR A 40 1.73 -26.67 -1.29
C THR A 40 0.89 -25.60 -0.57
N ILE A 41 -0.16 -25.10 -1.22
CA ILE A 41 -1.10 -24.14 -0.61
C ILE A 41 -1.75 -24.77 0.63
N GLU A 42 -2.27 -25.99 0.53
CA GLU A 42 -2.88 -26.70 1.66
C GLU A 42 -1.89 -26.89 2.82
N ASN A 43 -0.63 -27.20 2.52
CA ASN A 43 0.41 -27.32 3.55
C ASN A 43 0.74 -25.97 4.21
N ILE A 44 0.72 -24.87 3.45
CA ILE A 44 0.90 -23.51 4.00
C ILE A 44 -0.29 -23.17 4.91
N GLU A 45 -1.52 -23.39 4.43
CA GLU A 45 -2.75 -23.09 5.18
C GLU A 45 -2.86 -23.85 6.49
N LEU A 46 -2.34 -25.09 6.53
CA LEU A 46 -2.32 -25.94 7.71
C LEU A 46 -1.08 -25.71 8.60
N GLY A 47 -0.23 -24.73 8.27
CA GLY A 47 1.01 -24.44 9.02
C GLY A 47 2.08 -25.53 8.92
N ARG A 48 1.90 -26.52 8.03
CA ARG A 48 2.86 -27.62 7.80
C ARG A 48 4.07 -27.18 6.97
N LYS A 49 3.94 -26.09 6.21
CA LYS A 49 5.04 -25.44 5.50
C LYS A 49 5.18 -23.99 5.98
N ALA A 50 6.24 -23.71 6.72
CA ALA A 50 6.48 -22.39 7.32
C ALA A 50 7.08 -21.37 6.34
N ALA A 51 7.84 -21.83 5.33
CA ALA A 51 8.51 -20.95 4.38
C ALA A 51 7.67 -20.76 3.11
N ILE A 52 7.27 -19.53 2.86
CA ILE A 52 6.72 -19.05 1.59
C ILE A 52 7.67 -17.97 1.05
N ASP A 53 7.95 -18.04 -0.24
CA ASP A 53 8.72 -17.00 -0.91
C ASP A 53 7.88 -15.72 -1.13
N VAL A 54 8.53 -14.56 -1.18
CA VAL A 54 7.90 -13.26 -1.39
C VAL A 54 7.12 -13.22 -2.71
N VAL A 55 7.65 -13.79 -3.80
CA VAL A 55 6.94 -13.82 -5.09
C VAL A 55 5.65 -14.63 -4.98
N GLN A 56 5.70 -15.78 -4.31
CA GLN A 56 4.53 -16.63 -4.07
C GLN A 56 3.48 -15.90 -3.23
N LEU A 57 3.91 -15.21 -2.18
CA LEU A 57 3.01 -14.47 -1.31
C LEU A 57 2.34 -13.29 -2.04
N LEU A 58 3.08 -12.56 -2.88
CA LEU A 58 2.53 -11.49 -3.72
C LEU A 58 1.49 -12.02 -4.72
N ASN A 59 1.79 -13.12 -5.40
CA ASN A 59 0.85 -13.76 -6.32
C ASN A 59 -0.43 -14.20 -5.60
N ILE A 60 -0.30 -14.79 -4.42
CA ILE A 60 -1.45 -15.17 -3.58
C ILE A 60 -2.26 -13.94 -3.18
N ALA A 61 -1.63 -12.88 -2.66
CA ALA A 61 -2.33 -11.66 -2.26
C ALA A 61 -3.11 -11.03 -3.43
N MET A 62 -2.50 -10.98 -4.61
CA MET A 62 -3.11 -10.46 -5.84
C MET A 62 -4.28 -11.33 -6.33
N ALA A 63 -4.11 -12.65 -6.40
CA ALA A 63 -5.19 -13.57 -6.79
C ALA A 63 -6.35 -13.53 -5.79
N LEU A 64 -6.01 -13.42 -4.50
CA LEU A 64 -6.96 -13.19 -3.43
C LEU A 64 -7.39 -11.74 -3.32
N ARG A 65 -7.02 -10.79 -4.19
CA ARG A 65 -7.49 -9.39 -4.13
C ARG A 65 -7.54 -8.82 -2.69
N VAL A 66 -6.48 -9.03 -1.92
CA VAL A 66 -6.31 -8.50 -0.56
C VAL A 66 -5.03 -7.68 -0.49
N PRO A 67 -4.99 -6.61 0.31
CA PRO A 67 -3.73 -5.98 0.68
C PRO A 67 -2.78 -7.01 1.29
N LEU A 68 -1.50 -6.91 0.98
CA LEU A 68 -0.49 -7.84 1.50
C LEU A 68 -0.43 -7.82 3.05
N SER A 69 -0.63 -6.66 3.67
CA SER A 69 -0.64 -6.52 5.13
C SER A 69 -1.72 -7.35 5.82
N TYR A 70 -2.85 -7.61 5.15
CA TYR A 70 -3.92 -8.47 5.67
C TYR A 70 -3.51 -9.95 5.75
N LEU A 71 -2.45 -10.35 5.04
CA LEU A 71 -1.88 -11.70 5.15
C LEU A 71 -0.70 -11.73 6.12
N LEU A 72 0.07 -10.64 6.21
CA LEU A 72 1.28 -10.58 7.02
C LEU A 72 1.00 -10.34 8.51
N ALA A 73 -0.07 -9.65 8.89
CA ALA A 73 -0.36 -9.33 10.28
C ALA A 73 -1.83 -9.57 10.64
N PRO A 74 -2.15 -9.81 11.92
CA PRO A 74 -3.53 -9.96 12.40
C PRO A 74 -4.21 -8.58 12.53
N ILE A 75 -4.37 -7.84 11.43
CA ILE A 75 -4.90 -6.46 11.38
C ILE A 75 -6.29 -6.31 12.04
N GLY A 76 -7.07 -7.40 12.12
CA GLY A 76 -8.35 -7.41 12.85
C GLY A 76 -8.21 -7.18 14.36
N ASN A 77 -7.00 -7.30 14.90
CA ASN A 77 -6.63 -6.90 16.25
C ASN A 77 -5.40 -5.98 16.19
N PRO A 78 -5.60 -4.65 16.03
CA PRO A 78 -4.52 -3.68 15.78
C PRO A 78 -3.36 -3.75 16.79
N ASP A 79 -3.67 -4.02 18.05
CA ASP A 79 -2.70 -4.06 19.15
C ASP A 79 -2.06 -5.44 19.35
N ALA A 80 -2.48 -6.46 18.59
CA ALA A 80 -1.90 -7.79 18.69
C ALA A 80 -0.44 -7.80 18.24
N PRO A 81 0.42 -8.62 18.87
CA PRO A 81 1.77 -8.85 18.36
C PRO A 81 1.72 -9.56 17.00
N LEU A 82 2.81 -9.44 16.25
CA LEU A 82 3.00 -10.21 15.02
C LEU A 82 3.13 -11.71 15.31
N ASP A 83 2.55 -12.52 14.42
CA ASP A 83 2.48 -13.98 14.53
C ASP A 83 3.18 -14.68 13.35
N LEU A 84 4.07 -13.97 12.67
CA LEU A 84 4.92 -14.53 11.62
C LEU A 84 6.10 -15.29 12.24
N PRO A 85 6.33 -16.56 11.86
CA PRO A 85 7.45 -17.33 12.37
C PRO A 85 8.78 -16.80 11.83
N GLY A 86 9.83 -16.89 12.66
CA GLY A 86 11.20 -16.53 12.25
C GLY A 86 11.52 -15.04 12.22
N LEU A 87 10.60 -14.18 12.67
CA LEU A 87 10.90 -12.76 12.90
C LEU A 87 11.98 -12.60 13.99
N SER A 88 12.82 -11.60 13.81
CA SER A 88 13.83 -11.24 14.79
C SER A 88 13.22 -10.50 15.99
N LYS A 89 13.99 -10.36 17.08
CA LYS A 89 13.54 -9.74 18.33
C LYS A 89 13.10 -8.28 18.20
N GLU A 90 13.55 -7.61 17.15
CA GLU A 90 13.18 -6.23 16.82
C GLU A 90 11.68 -6.08 16.55
N PHE A 91 11.01 -7.16 16.12
CA PHE A 91 9.57 -7.19 15.88
C PHE A 91 8.74 -7.57 17.11
N SER A 92 9.35 -8.08 18.19
CA SER A 92 8.61 -8.61 19.34
C SER A 92 7.76 -7.57 20.08
N SER A 93 8.12 -6.29 19.96
CA SER A 93 7.37 -5.17 20.56
C SER A 93 6.42 -4.48 19.58
N MET A 94 6.42 -4.90 18.31
CA MET A 94 5.65 -4.26 17.26
C MET A 94 4.25 -4.88 17.19
N SER A 95 3.24 -4.03 17.33
CA SER A 95 1.84 -4.38 17.09
C SER A 95 1.53 -4.52 15.60
N ALA A 96 0.41 -5.16 15.27
CA ALA A 96 -0.06 -5.32 13.91
C ALA A 96 -0.22 -3.97 13.17
N ILE A 97 -0.70 -2.93 13.86
CA ILE A 97 -0.88 -1.61 13.26
C ILE A 97 0.44 -0.85 13.08
N GLU A 98 1.39 -0.98 14.01
CA GLU A 98 2.75 -0.44 13.84
C GLU A 98 3.49 -1.11 12.69
N PHE A 99 3.30 -2.41 12.53
CA PHE A 99 3.85 -3.15 11.39
C PHE A 99 3.25 -2.69 10.06
N ASP A 100 1.93 -2.50 9.99
CA ASP A 100 1.29 -1.96 8.78
C ASP A 100 1.77 -0.54 8.47
N ALA A 101 1.91 0.32 9.47
CA ALA A 101 2.46 1.67 9.30
C ALA A 101 3.91 1.65 8.81
N TRP A 102 4.75 0.77 9.37
CA TRP A 102 6.13 0.56 8.95
C TRP A 102 6.21 0.04 7.51
N LEU A 103 5.46 -1.03 7.20
CA LEU A 103 5.41 -1.65 5.87
C LEU A 103 4.89 -0.66 4.82
N SER A 104 3.88 0.13 5.19
CA SER A 104 3.27 1.13 4.33
C SER A 104 4.10 2.40 4.26
N GLY A 105 5.15 2.60 5.05
CA GLY A 105 5.97 3.81 5.00
C GLY A 105 5.20 5.08 5.36
N ILE A 106 4.21 5.00 6.25
CA ILE A 106 3.38 6.15 6.65
C ILE A 106 4.11 6.91 7.76
N SER A 107 4.47 8.17 7.50
CA SER A 107 5.23 9.02 8.44
C SER A 107 4.48 9.34 9.74
N ASP A 108 3.15 9.42 9.65
CA ASP A 108 2.26 9.80 10.75
C ASP A 108 1.54 8.57 11.34
N GLY A 109 2.01 7.37 10.99
CA GLY A 109 1.48 6.12 11.51
C GLY A 109 1.95 5.84 12.94
N SER A 110 1.55 4.70 13.50
CA SER A 110 1.93 4.30 14.86
C SER A 110 3.42 3.97 15.02
N ARG A 111 4.17 3.77 13.93
CA ARG A 111 5.61 3.48 13.98
C ARG A 111 6.43 4.73 14.31
N ILE A 112 7.14 4.71 15.44
CA ILE A 112 8.10 5.76 15.82
C ILE A 112 9.48 5.44 15.24
N PRO A 113 10.08 6.29 14.38
CA PRO A 113 11.43 6.06 13.86
C PRO A 113 12.49 6.01 14.97
N THR A 114 13.46 5.11 14.82
CA THR A 114 14.54 4.86 15.78
C THR A 114 15.88 5.47 15.37
N SER A 115 16.00 5.95 14.14
CA SER A 115 17.18 6.64 13.62
C SER A 115 16.80 7.78 12.69
N LEU A 116 17.76 8.69 12.45
CA LEU A 116 17.59 9.74 11.44
C LEU A 116 17.47 9.15 10.03
N ASP A 117 18.21 8.08 9.72
CA ASP A 117 18.15 7.42 8.42
C ASP A 117 16.77 6.79 8.16
N GLU A 118 16.20 6.10 9.17
CA GLU A 118 14.84 5.55 9.08
C GLU A 118 13.83 6.67 8.87
N ARG A 119 13.93 7.75 9.65
CA ARG A 119 13.04 8.92 9.51
C ARG A 119 13.14 9.54 8.11
N ASN A 120 14.36 9.71 7.60
CA ASN A 120 14.60 10.31 6.28
C ASN A 120 14.05 9.41 5.16
N ALA A 121 14.29 8.10 5.22
CA ALA A 121 13.76 7.15 4.25
C ALA A 121 12.23 7.19 4.18
N PHE A 122 11.55 7.26 5.33
CA PHE A 122 10.09 7.40 5.38
C PHE A 122 9.62 8.75 4.81
N ALA A 123 10.29 9.85 5.17
CA ALA A 123 9.96 11.18 4.67
C ALA A 123 10.15 11.29 3.15
N GLU A 124 11.20 10.70 2.60
CA GLU A 124 11.47 10.63 1.16
C GLU A 124 10.40 9.83 0.42
N LEU A 125 10.05 8.64 0.94
CA LEU A 125 8.99 7.81 0.35
C LEU A 125 7.63 8.52 0.37
N GLN A 126 7.32 9.23 1.45
CA GLN A 126 6.11 10.02 1.57
C GLN A 126 6.10 11.20 0.59
N ALA A 127 7.21 11.94 0.49
CA ALA A 127 7.36 13.02 -0.49
C ALA A 127 7.20 12.52 -1.93
N LEU A 128 7.72 11.33 -2.25
CA LEU A 128 7.57 10.71 -3.57
C LEU A 128 6.10 10.40 -3.91
N ARG A 129 5.35 9.87 -2.95
CA ARG A 129 3.91 9.58 -3.11
C ARG A 129 3.09 10.85 -3.25
N GLU A 130 3.40 11.85 -2.45
CA GLU A 130 2.74 13.16 -2.54
C GLU A 130 3.04 13.80 -3.89
N TRP A 131 4.30 13.79 -4.33
CA TRP A 131 4.70 14.32 -5.64
C TRP A 131 3.92 13.65 -6.77
N ARG A 132 3.78 12.32 -6.77
CA ARG A 132 2.97 11.58 -7.76
C ARG A 132 1.50 12.00 -7.74
N THR A 133 0.92 12.13 -6.56
CA THR A 133 -0.50 12.53 -6.38
C THR A 133 -0.72 13.96 -6.89
N ARG A 134 0.16 14.89 -6.53
CA ARG A 134 0.11 16.30 -6.95
C ARG A 134 0.37 16.49 -8.44
N THR A 135 1.24 15.66 -9.01
CA THR A 135 1.48 15.65 -10.47
C THR A 135 0.22 15.25 -11.22
N ALA A 136 -0.44 14.17 -10.79
CA ALA A 136 -1.70 13.74 -11.38
C ALA A 136 -2.81 14.80 -11.23
N GLU A 137 -2.89 15.46 -10.08
CA GLU A 137 -3.85 16.54 -9.86
C GLU A 137 -3.57 17.76 -10.75
N THR A 138 -2.29 18.12 -10.91
CA THR A 138 -1.89 19.21 -11.83
C THR A 138 -2.36 18.93 -13.25
N SER A 139 -2.16 17.70 -13.76
CA SER A 139 -2.64 17.32 -15.09
C SER A 139 -4.17 17.40 -15.20
N ARG A 140 -4.92 17.01 -14.15
CA ARG A 140 -6.39 17.16 -14.14
C ARG A 140 -6.83 18.62 -14.20
N LEU A 141 -6.20 19.48 -13.41
CA LEU A 141 -6.50 20.92 -13.37
C LEU A 141 -6.17 21.60 -14.69
N GLU A 142 -5.11 21.17 -15.39
CA GLU A 142 -4.77 21.65 -16.73
C GLU A 142 -5.88 21.32 -17.74
N THR A 143 -6.35 20.07 -17.76
CA THR A 143 -7.47 19.67 -18.62
C THR A 143 -8.75 20.44 -18.28
N MET A 144 -9.07 20.60 -16.99
CA MET A 144 -10.25 21.33 -16.55
C MET A 144 -10.19 22.79 -16.98
N LEU A 145 -9.04 23.44 -16.84
CA LEU A 145 -8.81 24.82 -17.25
C LEU A 145 -8.97 24.99 -18.77
N GLU A 146 -8.50 24.04 -19.57
CA GLU A 146 -8.66 24.05 -21.03
C GLU A 146 -10.13 23.93 -21.45
N LEU A 147 -10.89 23.05 -20.78
CA LEU A 147 -12.34 22.93 -20.99
C LEU A 147 -13.09 24.21 -20.61
N GLU A 148 -12.77 24.81 -19.45
CA GLU A 148 -13.37 26.07 -19.01
C GLU A 148 -13.06 27.21 -19.98
N ARG A 149 -11.83 27.28 -20.50
CA ARG A 149 -11.42 28.27 -21.51
C ARG A 149 -12.16 28.10 -22.84
N SER A 150 -12.36 26.86 -23.28
CA SER A 150 -13.06 26.58 -24.54
C SER A 150 -14.59 26.75 -24.43
N ALA A 151 -15.16 26.61 -23.23
CA ALA A 151 -16.60 26.77 -22.98
C ALA A 151 -17.06 28.23 -22.80
N LEU A 152 -16.15 29.21 -22.77
CA LEU A 152 -16.48 30.60 -22.44
C LEU A 152 -17.24 31.32 -23.57
N ASN A 153 -18.57 31.28 -23.48
CA ASN A 153 -19.49 32.33 -23.89
C ASN A 153 -20.13 32.96 -22.64
N SER A 154 -19.52 34.05 -22.17
CA SER A 154 -20.12 35.20 -21.45
C SER A 154 -20.57 35.20 -19.97
N THR A 155 -20.46 34.17 -19.10
CA THR A 155 -20.92 34.40 -17.68
C THR A 155 -20.20 33.74 -16.48
N GLU A 156 -19.06 33.03 -16.59
CA GLU A 156 -18.50 32.32 -15.41
C GLU A 156 -17.00 32.54 -15.13
N GLY A 157 -16.59 33.79 -14.93
CA GLY A 157 -15.19 34.13 -14.61
C GLY A 157 -14.70 33.70 -13.21
N LEU A 158 -15.58 33.28 -12.29
CA LEU A 158 -15.20 32.88 -10.94
C LEU A 158 -14.65 31.44 -10.87
N TYR A 159 -15.24 30.49 -11.61
CA TYR A 159 -14.76 29.12 -11.66
C TYR A 159 -13.40 29.04 -12.35
N LEU A 160 -13.23 29.76 -13.47
CA LEU A 160 -11.95 29.87 -14.17
C LEU A 160 -10.82 30.37 -13.25
N ARG A 161 -11.05 31.48 -12.51
CA ARG A 161 -10.04 32.03 -11.59
C ARG A 161 -9.68 31.05 -10.48
N SER A 162 -10.67 30.38 -9.90
CA SER A 162 -10.47 29.35 -8.88
C SER A 162 -9.62 28.19 -9.41
N THR A 163 -9.87 27.73 -10.63
CA THR A 163 -9.10 26.68 -11.29
C THR A 163 -7.65 27.12 -11.56
N GLU A 164 -7.45 28.35 -12.03
CA GLU A 164 -6.11 28.92 -12.28
C GLU A 164 -5.29 29.07 -10.99
N GLU A 165 -5.92 29.52 -9.90
CA GLU A 165 -5.30 29.63 -8.58
C GLU A 165 -4.87 28.25 -8.05
N ARG A 166 -5.79 27.27 -8.08
CA ARG A 166 -5.50 25.88 -7.67
C ARG A 166 -4.40 25.24 -8.51
N LEU A 167 -4.39 25.49 -9.82
CA LEU A 167 -3.35 24.98 -10.72
C LEU A 167 -1.98 25.59 -10.37
N THR A 168 -1.95 26.88 -10.09
CA THR A 168 -0.72 27.59 -9.71
C THR A 168 -0.16 27.05 -8.39
N GLU A 169 -1.01 26.86 -7.38
CA GLU A 169 -0.61 26.26 -6.11
C GLU A 169 -0.10 24.82 -6.29
N SER A 170 -0.84 24.00 -7.03
CA SER A 170 -0.46 22.60 -7.30
C SER A 170 0.91 22.52 -7.99
N ARG A 171 1.17 23.36 -9.00
CA ARG A 171 2.48 23.41 -9.70
C ARG A 171 3.62 23.81 -8.76
N ARG A 172 3.40 24.80 -7.90
CA ARG A 172 4.42 25.22 -6.90
C ARG A 172 4.76 24.08 -5.96
N GLU A 173 3.75 23.33 -5.53
CA GLU A 173 3.95 22.22 -4.61
C GLU A 173 4.65 21.02 -5.26
N VAL A 174 4.29 20.69 -6.51
CA VAL A 174 5.01 19.69 -7.32
C VAL A 174 6.49 20.06 -7.43
N GLU A 175 6.83 21.31 -7.76
CA GLU A 175 8.23 21.74 -7.89
C GLU A 175 8.97 21.76 -6.54
N ARG A 176 8.28 22.11 -5.45
CA ARG A 176 8.85 22.04 -4.10
C ARG A 176 9.24 20.61 -3.74
N LEU A 177 8.34 19.65 -3.95
CA LEU A 177 8.57 18.23 -3.68
C LEU A 177 9.63 17.65 -4.63
N ALA A 178 9.61 18.03 -5.90
CA ALA A 178 10.60 17.58 -6.88
C ALA A 178 12.02 18.03 -6.50
N ARG A 179 12.19 19.27 -6.03
CA ARG A 179 13.50 19.76 -5.54
C ARG A 179 13.99 18.97 -4.32
N LEU A 180 13.11 18.70 -3.36
CA LEU A 180 13.43 17.87 -2.20
C LEU A 180 13.90 16.48 -2.62
N LEU A 181 13.12 15.80 -3.47
CA LEU A 181 13.42 14.46 -3.97
C LEU A 181 14.72 14.42 -4.78
N ARG A 182 14.97 15.41 -5.65
CA ARG A 182 16.24 15.51 -6.39
C ARG A 182 17.44 15.72 -5.46
N SER A 183 17.27 16.50 -4.38
CA SER A 183 18.34 16.67 -3.38
C SER A 183 18.66 15.38 -2.62
N ALA A 184 17.70 14.47 -2.51
CA ALA A 184 17.86 13.13 -1.98
C ALA A 184 18.28 12.08 -3.04
N GLY A 185 18.53 12.49 -4.29
CA GLY A 185 19.03 11.60 -5.35
C GLY A 185 17.96 10.89 -6.18
N TRP A 186 16.68 11.21 -6.01
CA TRP A 186 15.59 10.63 -6.80
C TRP A 186 15.53 11.24 -8.22
N PRO A 187 15.33 10.44 -9.28
CA PRO A 187 15.32 10.92 -10.67
C PRO A 187 13.93 11.44 -11.08
N VAL A 188 13.33 12.32 -10.28
CA VAL A 188 12.03 12.94 -10.61
C VAL A 188 12.20 14.12 -11.57
N LYS A 189 11.31 14.19 -12.56
CA LYS A 189 11.28 15.26 -13.56
C LYS A 189 10.58 16.49 -12.99
#